data_AF-A0A7J9JJ51-F1
#
_entry.id   AF-A0A7J9JJ51-F1
#
_cell.length_a   1.000
_cell.length_b   1.000
_cell.length_c   1.000
_cell.angle_alpha   90.00
_cell.angle_beta   90.00
_cell.angle_gamma   90.00
#
_symmetry.space_group_name_H-M   'P 1'
#
loop_
_entity.id
_entity.type
_entity.pdbx_description
1 polymer ?
#
loop_
_entity_poly.entity_id
_entity_poly.type
_entity_poly.pdbx_seq_one_letter_code
_entity_poly.pdbx_strand_id
1 'polypeptide(L)'
;MATSSSSSSSSIAISPRKLRSDLYSYSYKNDGNNPLVITVLASLIERTMVRNERIDAKNCGRRTLRQRDFRSKVFDCREGPDMTVQCYLERIFRYTKAGPSVYVVAYVYIDRFCEANPGFRITARNVHRLLITTMMVASKYVEDM
;
A
#
# COMPACT_ATOMS: atom_id res chain seq x y z
N MET A 1 -8.99 -37.41 12.17
CA MET A 1 -9.91 -36.27 11.94
C MET A 1 -9.22 -34.99 12.38
N ALA A 2 -8.71 -34.21 11.44
CA ALA A 2 -8.40 -32.78 11.62
C ALA A 2 -8.33 -32.18 10.21
N THR A 3 -9.38 -31.46 9.85
CA THR A 3 -9.59 -30.82 8.55
C THR A 3 -8.71 -29.58 8.42
N SER A 4 -7.91 -29.54 7.36
CA SER A 4 -7.21 -28.35 6.87
C SER A 4 -8.22 -27.31 6.38
N SER A 5 -8.25 -26.14 7.01
CA SER A 5 -9.03 -24.99 6.58
C SER A 5 -8.39 -24.36 5.34
N SER A 6 -9.13 -24.42 4.24
CA SER A 6 -8.84 -23.79 2.97
C SER A 6 -8.93 -22.26 3.10
N SER A 7 -7.79 -21.58 2.97
CA SER A 7 -7.75 -20.14 2.74
C SER A 7 -8.25 -19.85 1.32
N SER A 8 -9.52 -19.47 1.22
CA SER A 8 -10.18 -19.07 -0.02
C SER A 8 -9.62 -17.74 -0.53
N SER A 9 -8.56 -17.81 -1.33
CA SER A 9 -8.12 -16.72 -2.20
C SER A 9 -9.20 -16.46 -3.26
N SER A 10 -10.25 -15.73 -2.88
CA SER A 10 -11.29 -15.29 -3.80
C SER A 10 -10.67 -14.32 -4.79
N SER A 11 -10.62 -14.72 -6.06
CA SER A 11 -10.25 -13.87 -7.19
C SER A 11 -11.31 -12.80 -7.38
N ILE A 12 -11.16 -11.69 -6.66
CA ILE A 12 -12.01 -10.51 -6.83
C ILE A 12 -11.81 -10.03 -8.27
N ALA A 13 -12.84 -10.18 -9.11
CA ALA A 13 -12.85 -9.61 -10.45
C ALA A 13 -12.88 -8.08 -10.33
N ILE A 14 -11.71 -7.45 -10.38
CA ILE A 14 -11.55 -6.00 -10.32
C ILE A 14 -12.05 -5.41 -11.65
N SER A 15 -13.33 -5.07 -11.74
CA SER A 15 -13.90 -4.35 -12.88
C SER A 15 -13.66 -2.84 -12.74
N PRO A 16 -13.11 -2.15 -13.75
CA PRO A 16 -12.90 -0.70 -13.71
C PRO A 16 -14.19 0.10 -13.44
N ARG A 17 -15.35 -0.41 -13.90
CA ARG A 17 -16.65 0.21 -13.64
C ARG A 17 -17.04 0.13 -12.16
N LYS A 18 -16.78 -1.01 -11.53
CA LYS A 18 -17.06 -1.22 -10.10
C LYS A 18 -16.13 -0.38 -9.24
N LEU A 19 -14.85 -0.29 -9.59
CA LEU A 19 -13.90 0.59 -8.89
C LEU A 19 -14.31 2.06 -8.97
N ARG A 20 -14.75 2.54 -10.15
CA ARG A 20 -15.25 3.92 -10.30
C ARG A 20 -16.50 4.15 -9.47
N SER A 21 -17.46 3.23 -9.50
CA SER A 21 -18.65 3.32 -8.66
C SER A 21 -18.26 3.42 -7.19
N ASP A 22 -17.45 2.50 -6.67
CA ASP A 22 -17.01 2.49 -5.28
C ASP A 22 -16.30 3.79 -4.85
N LEU A 23 -15.53 4.42 -5.75
CA LEU A 23 -14.84 5.68 -5.46
C LEU A 23 -15.81 6.87 -5.35
N TYR A 24 -16.82 6.96 -6.23
CA TYR A 24 -17.71 8.12 -6.32
C TYR A 24 -19.04 7.95 -5.56
N SER A 25 -19.49 6.72 -5.31
CA SER A 25 -20.69 6.41 -4.53
C SER A 25 -20.38 6.13 -3.07
N TYR A 26 -19.13 6.29 -2.62
CA TYR A 26 -18.78 6.07 -1.23
C TYR A 26 -19.53 7.06 -0.34
N SER A 27 -20.37 6.52 0.51
CA SER A 27 -20.94 7.23 1.64
C SER A 27 -20.20 6.75 2.89
N TYR A 28 -19.95 7.61 3.87
CA TYR A 28 -19.43 7.22 5.20
C TYR A 28 -20.35 6.23 5.97
N LYS A 29 -21.43 5.78 5.32
CA LYS A 29 -22.32 4.75 5.82
C LYS A 29 -21.58 3.42 5.92
N ASN A 30 -21.72 2.83 7.09
CA ASN A 30 -20.96 1.72 7.65
C ASN A 30 -21.33 0.38 7.01
N ASP A 31 -21.18 0.26 5.69
CA ASP A 31 -21.27 -1.02 5.02
C ASP A 31 -19.95 -1.73 5.31
N GLY A 32 -19.97 -2.79 6.12
CA GLY A 32 -18.77 -3.52 6.59
C GLY A 32 -17.90 -4.17 5.50
N ASN A 33 -18.10 -3.79 4.24
CA ASN A 33 -17.34 -4.23 3.08
C ASN A 33 -16.16 -3.28 2.83
N ASN A 34 -14.96 -3.86 2.73
CA ASN A 34 -13.77 -3.10 2.37
C ASN A 34 -13.90 -2.60 0.92
N PRO A 35 -13.68 -1.29 0.64
CA PRO A 35 -13.78 -0.75 -0.70
C PRO A 35 -12.71 -1.38 -1.61
N LEU A 36 -13.06 -1.62 -2.88
CA LEU A 36 -12.17 -2.28 -3.83
C LEU A 36 -10.83 -1.57 -4.03
N VAL A 37 -10.78 -0.26 -3.77
CA VAL A 37 -9.55 0.53 -3.82
C VAL A 37 -8.46 -0.07 -2.94
N ILE A 38 -8.81 -0.64 -1.78
CA ILE A 38 -7.84 -1.24 -0.85
C ILE A 38 -7.16 -2.45 -1.50
N THR A 39 -7.95 -3.36 -2.08
CA THR A 39 -7.44 -4.55 -2.78
C THR A 39 -6.59 -4.16 -3.99
N VAL A 40 -7.01 -3.16 -4.75
CA VAL A 40 -6.26 -2.66 -5.92
C VAL A 40 -4.92 -2.10 -5.49
N LEU A 41 -4.90 -1.22 -4.49
CA LEU A 41 -3.66 -0.59 -4.00
C LEU A 41 -2.71 -1.62 -3.40
N ALA A 42 -3.21 -2.56 -2.59
CA ALA A 42 -2.41 -3.65 -2.07
C ALA A 42 -1.74 -4.43 -3.21
N SER A 43 -2.52 -4.81 -4.23
CA SER A 43 -2.00 -5.52 -5.41
C SER A 43 -0.94 -4.73 -6.17
N LEU A 44 -1.12 -3.40 -6.32
CA LEU A 44 -0.15 -2.53 -7.00
C LEU A 44 1.16 -2.39 -6.23
N ILE A 45 1.06 -2.23 -4.91
CA ILE A 45 2.22 -2.10 -4.03
C ILE A 45 3.00 -3.42 -3.98
N GLU A 46 2.32 -4.54 -3.81
CA GLU A 46 2.94 -5.87 -3.80
C GLU A 46 3.63 -6.18 -5.14
N ARG A 47 2.98 -5.87 -6.28
CA ARG A 47 3.62 -6.00 -7.60
C ARG A 47 4.87 -5.13 -7.73
N THR A 48 4.84 -3.91 -7.20
CA THR A 48 5.99 -3.00 -7.18
C THR A 48 7.12 -3.56 -6.33
N MET A 49 6.82 -4.15 -5.17
CA MET A 49 7.80 -4.80 -4.30
C MET A 49 8.47 -5.99 -4.99
N VAL A 50 7.69 -6.90 -5.60
CA VAL A 50 8.23 -8.04 -6.36
C VAL A 50 9.11 -7.58 -7.52
N ARG A 51 8.72 -6.50 -8.21
CA ARG A 51 9.55 -5.90 -9.26
C ARG A 51 10.87 -5.35 -8.69
N ASN A 52 10.83 -4.66 -7.55
CA ASN A 52 11.99 -4.10 -6.89
C ASN A 52 12.97 -5.19 -6.43
N GLU A 53 12.46 -6.29 -5.86
CA GLU A 53 13.28 -7.44 -5.46
C GLU A 53 14.02 -8.06 -6.65
N ARG A 54 13.35 -8.23 -7.80
CA ARG A 54 13.99 -8.71 -9.03
C ARG A 54 15.09 -7.77 -9.54
N ILE A 55 14.91 -6.47 -9.39
CA ILE A 55 15.90 -5.46 -9.78
C ILE A 55 17.10 -5.51 -8.82
N ASP A 56 16.86 -5.71 -7.53
CA ASP A 56 17.91 -5.85 -6.52
C ASP A 56 18.72 -7.13 -6.72
N ALA A 57 18.06 -8.25 -7.00
CA ALA A 57 18.72 -9.52 -7.31
C ALA A 57 19.65 -9.41 -8.54
N LYS A 58 19.24 -8.67 -9.58
CA LYS A 58 20.06 -8.42 -10.78
C LYS A 58 21.25 -7.49 -10.52
N ASN A 59 21.17 -6.65 -9.49
CA ASN A 59 22.21 -5.69 -9.14
C ASN A 59 23.18 -6.20 -8.05
N CYS A 60 23.10 -7.48 -7.66
CA CYS A 60 23.90 -8.08 -6.58
C CYS A 60 25.43 -7.95 -6.70
N GLY A 61 25.98 -7.64 -7.88
CA GLY A 61 27.41 -7.35 -8.09
C GLY A 61 27.79 -5.85 -8.09
N ARG A 62 26.81 -4.96 -8.22
CA ARG A 62 26.96 -3.50 -8.13
C ARG A 62 26.06 -3.02 -6.98
N ARG A 63 26.49 -3.29 -5.74
CA ARG A 63 26.13 -2.41 -4.62
C ARG A 63 26.83 -1.07 -4.87
N THR A 64 26.42 -0.36 -5.93
CA THR A 64 26.71 1.06 -5.98
C THR A 64 26.16 1.58 -4.68
N LEU A 65 27.01 2.34 -4.00
CA LEU A 65 26.69 3.24 -2.92
C LEU A 65 25.72 4.30 -3.50
N ARG A 66 24.58 3.87 -4.06
CA ARG A 66 23.47 4.74 -4.39
C ARG A 66 23.16 5.36 -3.07
N GLN A 67 23.51 6.64 -2.96
CA GLN A 67 23.37 7.49 -1.82
C GLN A 67 21.94 7.25 -1.30
N ARG A 68 21.82 6.32 -0.35
CA ARG A 68 20.55 6.02 0.29
C ARG A 68 20.38 7.22 1.17
N ASP A 69 19.66 8.22 0.67
CA ASP A 69 19.36 9.42 1.41
C ASP A 69 18.99 8.99 2.81
N PHE A 70 19.72 9.51 3.80
CA PHE A 70 19.52 9.15 5.19
C PHE A 70 18.04 9.35 5.59
N ARG A 71 17.40 10.36 4.97
CA ARG A 71 15.97 10.65 5.08
C ARG A 71 15.07 9.48 4.69
N SER A 72 15.44 8.70 3.69
CA SER A 72 14.65 7.56 3.22
C SER A 72 14.83 6.30 4.08
N LYS A 73 15.87 6.24 4.93
CA LYS A 73 16.04 5.17 5.93
C LYS A 73 15.05 5.26 7.09
N VAL A 74 14.41 6.41 7.30
CA VAL A 74 13.44 6.63 8.39
C VAL A 74 12.25 5.66 8.28
N PHE A 75 11.92 5.23 7.05
CA PHE A 75 10.87 4.27 6.79
C PHE A 75 11.31 2.82 6.99
N ASP A 76 12.60 2.49 7.07
CA ASP A 76 13.06 1.12 7.23
C ASP A 76 12.81 0.59 8.66
N CYS A 77 11.97 -0.44 8.79
CA CYS A 77 11.79 -1.17 10.06
C CYS A 77 12.89 -2.20 10.27
N ARG A 78 13.33 -2.41 11.52
CA ARG A 78 14.19 -3.54 11.89
C ARG A 78 13.40 -4.85 11.99
N GLU A 79 12.23 -4.79 12.59
CA GLU A 79 11.22 -5.86 12.63
C GLU A 79 9.90 -5.24 12.14
N GLY A 80 9.44 -5.67 10.97
CA GLY A 80 8.15 -5.26 10.41
C GLY A 80 7.03 -6.12 10.99
N PRO A 81 5.78 -5.62 11.00
CA PRO A 81 4.64 -6.46 11.38
C PRO A 81 4.53 -7.65 10.42
N ASP A 82 4.30 -8.85 10.96
CA ASP A 82 4.07 -10.06 10.16
C ASP A 82 2.63 -10.06 9.61
N MET A 83 2.37 -9.16 8.67
CA MET A 83 1.08 -9.02 8.00
C MET A 83 1.25 -8.53 6.57
N THR A 84 0.32 -8.92 5.69
CA THR A 84 0.33 -8.48 4.30
C THR A 84 -0.03 -7.00 4.16
N VAL A 85 0.31 -6.41 3.01
CA VAL A 85 -0.03 -5.02 2.70
C VAL A 85 -1.56 -4.85 2.68
N GLN A 86 -2.27 -5.82 2.13
CA GLN A 86 -3.74 -5.82 2.12
C GLN A 86 -4.30 -5.79 3.54
N CYS A 87 -3.92 -6.73 4.42
CA CYS A 87 -4.42 -6.78 5.80
C CYS A 87 -4.10 -5.49 6.56
N TYR A 88 -2.95 -4.86 6.29
CA TYR A 88 -2.59 -3.58 6.88
C TYR A 88 -3.51 -2.44 6.42
N LEU A 89 -3.79 -2.33 5.12
CA LEU A 89 -4.69 -1.31 4.57
C LEU A 89 -6.14 -1.50 5.04
N GLU A 90 -6.62 -2.74 5.12
CA GLU A 90 -7.94 -3.06 5.66
C GLU A 90 -8.05 -2.66 7.15
N ARG A 91 -6.96 -2.86 7.90
CA ARG A 91 -6.88 -2.45 9.31
C ARG A 91 -6.93 -0.93 9.44
N ILE A 92 -6.19 -0.19 8.61
CA ILE A 92 -6.28 1.27 8.55
C ILE A 92 -7.73 1.68 8.27
N PHE A 93 -8.36 1.13 7.24
CA PHE A 93 -9.74 1.44 6.88
C PHE A 93 -10.73 1.20 8.02
N ARG A 94 -10.59 0.07 8.73
CA ARG A 94 -11.43 -0.27 9.87
C ARG A 94 -11.36 0.77 10.99
N TYR A 95 -10.18 1.32 11.26
CA TYR A 95 -9.97 2.25 12.38
C TYR A 95 -10.18 3.72 12.02
N THR A 96 -9.80 4.13 10.81
CA THR A 96 -9.93 5.53 10.38
C THR A 96 -11.27 5.81 9.71
N LYS A 97 -11.86 4.80 9.05
CA LYS A 97 -13.02 4.95 8.13
C LYS A 97 -12.81 6.05 7.09
N ALA A 98 -11.55 6.27 6.69
CA ALA A 98 -11.19 7.25 5.69
C ALA A 98 -11.86 6.92 4.34
N GLY A 99 -12.26 7.97 3.61
CA GLY A 99 -12.86 7.81 2.30
C GLY A 99 -11.91 7.13 1.29
N PRO A 100 -12.42 6.36 0.30
CA PRO A 100 -11.63 5.76 -0.76
C PRO A 100 -10.73 6.73 -1.53
N SER A 101 -11.12 8.00 -1.61
CA SER A 101 -10.33 9.10 -2.19
C SER A 101 -8.98 9.29 -1.50
N VAL A 102 -8.95 9.21 -0.17
CA VAL A 102 -7.73 9.35 0.65
C VAL A 102 -6.69 8.29 0.25
N TYR A 103 -7.13 7.06 0.04
CA TYR A 103 -6.29 5.95 -0.37
C TYR A 103 -5.64 6.18 -1.75
N VAL A 104 -6.41 6.70 -2.70
CA VAL A 104 -5.90 7.04 -4.04
C VAL A 104 -4.83 8.13 -3.95
N VAL A 105 -5.11 9.20 -3.19
CA VAL A 105 -4.16 10.30 -3.02
C VAL A 105 -2.89 9.83 -2.30
N ALA A 106 -3.02 8.98 -1.27
CA ALA A 106 -1.88 8.38 -0.59
C ALA A 106 -0.98 7.58 -1.54
N TYR A 107 -1.57 6.82 -2.48
CA TYR A 107 -0.80 6.11 -3.51
C TYR A 107 -0.06 7.07 -4.45
N VAL A 108 -0.70 8.16 -4.89
CA VAL A 108 -0.06 9.20 -5.70
C VAL A 108 1.13 9.83 -4.95
N TYR A 109 1.02 10.05 -3.64
CA TYR A 109 2.15 10.53 -2.83
C TYR A 109 3.30 9.54 -2.74
N ILE A 110 3.00 8.24 -2.65
CA ILE A 110 4.05 7.19 -2.70
C ILE A 110 4.77 7.21 -4.05
N ASP A 111 4.01 7.29 -5.14
CA ASP A 111 4.57 7.28 -6.50
C ASP A 111 5.50 8.48 -6.72
N ARG A 112 5.01 9.69 -6.40
CA ARG A 112 5.80 10.94 -6.46
C ARG A 112 7.05 10.88 -5.56
N PHE A 113 6.93 10.28 -4.38
CA PHE A 113 8.08 10.11 -3.48
C PHE A 113 9.15 9.20 -4.09
N CYS A 114 8.74 8.12 -4.77
CA CYS A 114 9.66 7.22 -5.45
C CYS A 114 10.33 7.88 -6.67
N GLU A 115 9.59 8.70 -7.42
CA GLU A 115 10.14 9.47 -8.55
C GLU A 115 11.18 10.51 -8.07
N ALA A 116 10.85 11.25 -7.00
CA ALA A 116 11.75 12.27 -6.44
C ALA A 116 13.01 11.67 -5.79
N ASN A 117 12.94 10.42 -5.32
CA ASN A 117 14.04 9.74 -4.64
C ASN A 117 14.43 8.48 -5.43
N PRO A 118 15.19 8.59 -6.53
CA PRO A 118 15.49 7.45 -7.39
C PRO A 118 16.26 6.34 -6.68
N GLY A 119 16.91 6.62 -5.55
CA GLY A 119 17.61 5.65 -4.69
C GLY A 119 16.71 4.89 -3.71
N PHE A 120 15.47 5.33 -3.50
CA PHE A 120 14.51 4.67 -2.63
C PHE A 120 13.79 3.54 -3.36
N ARG A 121 13.56 2.42 -2.67
CA ARG A 121 12.78 1.29 -3.18
C ARG A 121 11.82 0.80 -2.11
N ILE A 122 10.59 0.54 -2.52
CA ILE A 122 9.57 -0.04 -1.65
C ILE A 122 9.92 -1.52 -1.42
N THR A 123 9.98 -1.90 -0.15
CA THR A 123 10.28 -3.27 0.32
C THR A 123 9.39 -3.62 1.52
N ALA A 124 9.32 -4.89 1.88
CA ALA A 124 8.51 -5.36 3.01
C ALA A 124 8.88 -4.68 4.35
N ARG A 125 10.11 -4.19 4.48
CA ARG A 125 10.60 -3.51 5.69
C ARG A 125 10.15 -2.06 5.79
N ASN A 126 9.85 -1.39 4.68
CA ASN A 126 9.50 0.03 4.70
C ASN A 126 8.06 0.34 4.31
N VAL A 127 7.40 -0.58 3.61
CA VAL A 127 6.06 -0.38 3.06
C VAL A 127 5.03 0.04 4.12
N HIS A 128 5.01 -0.60 5.29
CA HIS A 128 4.03 -0.30 6.34
C HIS A 128 4.18 1.12 6.89
N ARG A 129 5.42 1.53 7.23
CA ARG A 129 5.71 2.89 7.74
C ARG A 129 5.44 3.95 6.67
N LEU A 130 5.81 3.67 5.43
CA LEU A 130 5.53 4.56 4.32
C LEU A 130 4.03 4.76 4.15
N LEU A 131 3.24 3.68 4.16
CA LEU A 131 1.79 3.72 3.96
C LEU A 131 1.05 4.53 5.02
N ILE A 132 1.33 4.32 6.31
CA ILE A 132 0.61 5.08 7.35
C ILE A 132 0.96 6.56 7.30
N THR A 133 2.21 6.89 6.97
CA THR A 133 2.66 8.28 6.83
C THR A 133 1.96 8.96 5.67
N THR A 134 1.94 8.35 4.48
CA THR A 134 1.27 8.94 3.32
C THR A 134 -0.23 8.98 3.49
N MET A 135 -0.83 7.98 4.15
CA MET A 135 -2.26 7.98 4.47
C MET A 135 -2.63 9.13 5.40
N MET A 136 -1.83 9.37 6.45
CA MET A 136 -2.06 10.47 7.39
C MET A 136 -1.98 11.84 6.70
N VAL A 137 -0.97 12.02 5.83
CA VAL A 137 -0.83 13.26 5.06
C VAL A 137 -1.98 13.44 4.06
N ALA A 138 -2.40 12.36 3.40
CA ALA A 138 -3.51 12.39 2.46
C ALA A 138 -4.85 12.67 3.15
N SER A 139 -5.13 12.05 4.30
CA SER A 139 -6.39 12.28 5.04
C SER A 139 -6.51 13.74 5.45
N LYS A 140 -5.43 14.32 5.98
CA LYS A 140 -5.42 15.74 6.34
C LYS A 140 -5.73 16.65 5.14
N TYR A 141 -5.23 16.34 3.95
CA TYR A 141 -5.48 17.19 2.78
C TYR A 141 -6.86 16.96 2.14
N VAL A 142 -7.31 15.71 2.06
CA VAL A 142 -8.52 15.32 1.33
C VAL A 142 -9.79 15.54 2.16
N GLU A 143 -9.73 15.40 3.48
CA GLU A 143 -10.89 15.59 4.36
C GLU A 143 -11.08 17.05 4.78
N ASP A 144 -10.05 17.89 4.68
CA ASP A 144 -10.13 19.34 4.92
C ASP A 144 -10.64 20.13 3.69
N MET A 145 -10.81 19.47 2.53
CA MET A 145 -11.37 20.05 1.29
C MET A 145 -12.86 19.74 1.14
#